data_AF-A0A9W4T6R5-F1
#
_entry.id   AF-A0A9W4T6R5-F1
#
_cell.length_a   1.000
_cell.length_b   1.000
_cell.length_c   1.000
_cell.angle_alpha   90.00
_cell.angle_beta   90.00
_cell.angle_gamma   90.00
#
_symmetry.space_group_name_H-M   'P 1'
#
loop_
_entity.id
_entity.type
_entity.pdbx_description
1 polymer ?
#
loop_
_entity_poly.entity_id
_entity_poly.type
_entity_poly.pdbx_seq_one_letter_code
_entity_poly.pdbx_strand_id
1 'polypeptide(L)'
;HLKIPGCVAIDVRPCFKKFYPKAEKSSLSYYLRECNLDNKVDLPIHRMNKYYERALKETNITTAEHMREVAKYCIINALSYQRLMVKRMKVRNFLSAGVWQKGILTSTIPYFASLYPSLIMTYNLSPDKIILSRERAESLKKSGKRLHEINFKYNGRDVLAWSIEHENQAEMKGLYPKVLEELLIKRNSLKRRLAPLNDRKEELEKEISLAEARGENVTDALKSEYSSVSFIDACLDAKSFALKVYMNTFYSEAGNSRSPFFLRALADGVTSAGHRNIKLIADLVRSKEEYWSKMVNIFIEVIERLRDKVNNFLRNDNESSYLKMAYEEVLFLVVFTGKKKYYSIAHRREPNFNNKLFIQGVEIVKRGQSKYFREIGKKVMDKSMRLDNTRILHRIVEDVLKETINGILQINFNEVVKTAVWRPNKNNKSIQHFISRMRDRHTHEGANAKRRIKKGLIPEPYLYEIPEPGERFEYIVVENDSSQKVGDKMEYPEVVRRLGKKIDISYYLKTVVGLCARFINYDEIFQPSSEIVLEALKKLKDGNKV
;
A
#
# COMPACT_ATOMS: atom_id res chain seq x y z
N HIS A 1 -36.61 23.88 -3.42
CA HIS A 1 -35.79 24.89 -2.72
C HIS A 1 -36.54 26.20 -2.69
N LEU A 2 -36.79 26.78 -1.51
CA LEU A 2 -37.32 28.15 -1.40
C LEU A 2 -36.33 29.11 -2.08
N LYS A 3 -36.80 29.93 -3.02
CA LYS A 3 -36.00 31.00 -3.62
C LYS A 3 -36.30 32.29 -2.86
N ILE A 4 -35.37 32.70 -1.99
CA ILE A 4 -35.40 34.00 -1.31
C ILE A 4 -34.43 34.90 -2.07
N PRO A 5 -34.91 35.98 -2.73
CA PRO A 5 -34.04 36.91 -3.46
C PRO A 5 -32.92 37.45 -2.56
N GLY A 6 -31.68 37.46 -3.04
CA GLY A 6 -30.51 37.94 -2.28
C GLY A 6 -29.93 36.94 -1.27
N CYS A 7 -30.57 35.79 -1.03
CA CYS A 7 -30.06 34.75 -0.13
C CYS A 7 -29.64 33.49 -0.91
N VAL A 8 -28.44 32.96 -0.62
CA VAL A 8 -28.01 31.66 -1.11
C VAL A 8 -28.39 30.59 -0.10
N ALA A 9 -29.42 29.80 -0.40
CA ALA A 9 -29.80 28.67 0.44
C ALA A 9 -28.80 27.52 0.28
N ILE A 10 -27.95 27.31 1.29
CA ILE A 10 -27.01 26.18 1.34
C ILE A 10 -27.60 25.08 2.22
N ASP A 11 -28.16 24.06 1.59
CA ASP A 11 -28.55 22.84 2.30
C ASP A 11 -27.33 21.93 2.47
N VAL A 12 -26.95 21.72 3.73
CA VAL A 12 -25.76 20.95 4.11
C VAL A 12 -25.93 19.46 3.77
N ARG A 13 -27.15 18.91 3.83
CA ARG A 13 -27.35 17.47 3.71
C ARG A 13 -27.13 16.93 2.28
N PRO A 14 -27.65 17.56 1.19
CA PRO A 14 -27.30 17.19 -0.18
C PRO A 14 -25.82 17.39 -0.50
N CYS A 15 -25.19 18.43 0.05
CA CYS A 15 -23.75 18.65 -0.07
C CYS A 15 -22.97 17.46 0.52
N PHE A 16 -23.35 16.99 1.71
CA PHE A 16 -22.73 15.84 2.36
C PHE A 16 -23.05 14.50 1.69
N LYS A 17 -24.23 14.32 1.11
CA LYS A 17 -24.51 13.14 0.27
C LYS A 17 -23.61 13.07 -0.96
N LYS A 18 -23.31 14.21 -1.60
CA LYS A 18 -22.34 14.27 -2.71
C LYS A 18 -20.90 14.00 -2.24
N PHE A 19 -20.58 14.40 -1.01
CA PHE A 19 -19.28 14.14 -0.40
C PHE A 19 -19.09 12.69 0.09
N TYR A 20 -20.16 12.00 0.46
CA TYR A 20 -20.17 10.62 0.94
C TYR A 20 -21.17 9.76 0.15
N PRO A 21 -20.91 9.48 -1.13
CA PRO A 21 -21.88 8.81 -2.00
C PRO A 21 -22.14 7.35 -1.60
N LYS A 22 -21.30 6.74 -0.77
CA LYS A 22 -21.39 5.35 -0.30
C LYS A 22 -21.78 5.21 1.19
N ALA A 23 -22.11 6.30 1.88
CA ALA A 23 -22.46 6.24 3.30
C ALA A 23 -23.83 5.58 3.54
N GLU A 24 -23.89 4.67 4.52
CA GLU A 24 -25.12 3.94 4.87
C GLU A 24 -26.22 4.83 5.48
N LYS A 25 -25.83 5.97 6.09
CA LYS A 25 -26.73 6.89 6.77
C LYS A 25 -26.48 8.33 6.32
N SER A 26 -27.51 9.17 6.47
CA SER A 26 -27.46 10.61 6.11
C SER A 26 -28.00 11.54 7.19
N SER A 27 -27.96 11.09 8.45
CA SER A 27 -28.38 11.88 9.61
C SER A 27 -27.27 12.81 10.08
N LEU A 28 -27.64 13.91 10.74
CA LEU A 28 -26.67 14.84 11.33
C LEU A 28 -25.75 14.13 12.34
N SER A 29 -26.30 13.30 13.22
CA SER A 29 -25.52 12.54 14.21
C SER A 29 -24.56 11.54 13.57
N TYR A 30 -24.89 11.02 12.38
CA TYR A 30 -23.95 10.23 11.60
C TYR A 30 -22.80 11.11 11.09
N TYR A 31 -23.10 12.22 10.42
CA TYR A 31 -22.06 13.11 9.88
C TYR A 31 -21.20 13.81 10.96
N LEU A 32 -21.74 14.11 12.15
CA LEU A 32 -20.96 14.64 13.27
C LEU A 32 -19.93 13.62 13.79
N ARG A 33 -20.33 12.35 13.93
CA ARG A 33 -19.41 11.25 14.29
C ARG A 33 -18.33 11.05 13.24
N GLU A 34 -18.70 10.99 11.98
CA GLU A 34 -17.75 10.89 10.85
C GLU A 34 -16.74 12.05 10.82
N CYS A 35 -17.09 13.21 11.37
CA CYS A 35 -16.22 14.38 11.43
C CYS A 35 -15.52 14.56 12.79
N ASN A 36 -15.53 13.56 13.69
CA ASN A 36 -15.01 13.65 15.06
C ASN A 36 -15.47 14.93 15.78
N LEU A 37 -16.75 15.28 15.67
CA LEU A 37 -17.36 16.38 16.41
C LEU A 37 -18.22 15.81 17.53
N ASP A 38 -18.37 16.60 18.59
CA ASP A 38 -19.26 16.24 19.70
C ASP A 38 -20.64 15.90 19.17
N ASN A 39 -21.21 14.81 19.69
CA ASN A 39 -22.53 14.37 19.30
C ASN A 39 -23.57 15.43 19.67
N LYS A 40 -24.60 15.51 18.84
CA LYS A 40 -25.85 16.19 19.17
C LYS A 40 -26.41 15.65 20.49
N VAL A 41 -26.99 16.54 21.31
CA VAL A 41 -27.86 16.15 22.43
C VAL A 41 -29.13 15.54 21.83
N ASP A 42 -29.46 14.28 22.12
CA ASP A 42 -30.69 13.65 21.63
C ASP A 42 -31.84 13.89 22.63
N LEU A 43 -32.80 14.71 22.22
CA LEU A 43 -34.08 14.88 22.88
C LEU A 43 -35.16 14.19 22.03
N PRO A 44 -35.72 13.04 22.49
CA PRO A 44 -36.76 12.34 21.74
C PRO A 44 -38.00 13.21 21.51
N ILE A 45 -38.60 13.11 20.34
CA ILE A 45 -39.77 13.93 19.93
C ILE A 45 -40.92 13.79 20.93
N HIS A 46 -41.20 12.58 21.44
CA HIS A 46 -42.26 12.36 22.42
C HIS A 46 -42.01 13.12 23.74
N ARG A 47 -40.75 13.25 24.16
CA ARG A 47 -40.36 13.96 25.38
C ARG A 47 -40.43 15.47 25.18
N MET A 48 -40.00 15.95 24.01
CA MET A 48 -40.14 17.35 23.62
C MET A 48 -41.61 17.78 23.54
N ASN A 49 -42.47 16.96 22.93
CA ASN A 49 -43.92 17.22 22.87
C ASN A 49 -44.54 17.25 24.27
N LYS A 50 -44.17 16.33 25.15
CA LYS A 50 -44.60 16.32 26.55
C LYS A 50 -44.17 17.57 27.33
N TYR A 51 -42.98 18.10 27.05
CA TYR A 51 -42.51 19.36 27.64
C TYR A 51 -43.32 20.56 27.13
N TYR A 52 -43.61 20.63 25.83
CA TYR A 52 -44.47 21.66 25.26
C TYR A 52 -45.90 21.58 25.80
N GLU A 53 -46.51 20.40 25.83
CA GLU A 53 -47.86 20.19 26.36
C GLU A 53 -47.98 20.60 27.84
N ARG A 54 -46.94 20.36 28.64
CA ARG A 54 -46.90 20.78 30.04
C ARG A 54 -46.70 22.28 30.18
N ALA A 55 -45.81 22.88 29.39
CA ALA A 55 -45.57 24.32 29.39
C ALA A 55 -46.79 25.13 28.89
N LEU A 56 -47.66 24.52 28.08
CA LEU A 56 -48.93 25.12 27.65
C LEU A 56 -50.03 25.07 28.72
N LYS A 57 -49.94 24.13 29.67
CA LYS A 57 -50.95 23.92 30.72
C LYS A 57 -50.62 24.68 32.00
N GLU A 58 -49.34 24.74 32.38
CA GLU A 58 -48.91 25.33 33.66
C GLU A 58 -47.55 26.04 33.54
N THR A 59 -47.44 27.22 34.17
CA THR A 59 -46.21 28.00 34.23
C THR A 59 -45.61 27.90 35.63
N ASN A 60 -44.62 27.03 35.80
CA ASN A 60 -43.89 26.86 37.06
C ASN A 60 -42.39 26.67 36.77
N ILE A 61 -41.60 26.63 37.84
CA ILE A 61 -40.12 26.55 37.73
C ILE A 61 -39.70 25.31 36.92
N THR A 62 -40.39 24.18 37.09
CA THR A 62 -40.08 22.94 36.37
C THR A 62 -40.44 22.99 34.88
N THR A 63 -41.53 23.66 34.48
CA THR A 63 -41.86 23.85 33.06
C THR A 63 -40.90 24.81 32.38
N ALA A 64 -40.42 25.83 33.10
CA ALA A 64 -39.37 26.73 32.63
C ALA A 64 -38.02 26.00 32.41
N GLU A 65 -37.64 25.08 33.30
CA GLU A 65 -36.44 24.24 33.16
C GLU A 65 -36.53 23.30 31.95
N HIS A 66 -37.68 22.64 31.75
CA HIS A 66 -37.90 21.80 30.57
C HIS A 66 -37.80 22.61 29.27
N MET A 67 -38.33 23.84 29.23
CA MET A 67 -38.20 24.69 28.04
C MET A 67 -36.77 25.19 27.81
N ARG A 68 -35.99 25.43 28.87
CA ARG A 68 -34.55 25.69 28.75
C ARG A 68 -33.80 24.49 28.16
N GLU A 69 -34.20 23.26 28.50
CA GLU A 69 -33.64 22.03 27.91
C GLU A 69 -33.90 21.96 26.40
N VAL A 70 -35.13 22.27 25.96
CA VAL A 70 -35.50 22.33 24.52
C VAL A 70 -34.73 23.43 23.79
N ALA A 71 -34.63 24.63 24.38
CA ALA A 71 -33.87 25.74 23.79
C ALA A 71 -32.39 25.39 23.64
N LYS A 72 -31.78 24.78 24.67
CA LYS A 72 -30.40 24.30 24.65
C LYS A 72 -30.19 23.26 23.55
N TYR A 73 -31.12 22.32 23.38
CA TYR A 73 -31.12 21.36 22.28
C TYR A 73 -31.14 22.04 20.91
N CYS A 74 -32.01 23.03 20.70
CA CYS A 74 -32.12 23.75 19.42
C CYS A 74 -30.84 24.53 19.07
N ILE A 75 -30.28 25.22 20.06
CA ILE A 75 -29.03 26.00 19.89
C ILE A 75 -27.85 25.08 19.56
N ILE A 76 -27.68 23.98 20.32
CA ILE A 76 -26.60 23.02 20.07
C ILE A 76 -26.73 22.41 18.67
N ASN A 77 -27.95 22.12 18.20
CA ASN A 77 -28.19 21.62 16.85
C ASN A 77 -27.79 22.61 15.75
N ALA A 78 -28.20 23.87 15.87
CA ALA A 78 -27.83 24.91 14.92
C ALA A 78 -26.31 25.12 14.85
N LEU A 79 -25.67 25.20 16.02
CA LEU A 79 -24.21 25.30 16.12
C LEU A 79 -23.49 24.08 15.55
N SER A 80 -24.07 22.88 15.71
CA SER A 80 -23.50 21.65 15.17
C SER A 80 -23.50 21.64 13.63
N TYR A 81 -24.56 22.15 12.98
CA TYR A 81 -24.56 22.34 11.52
C TYR A 81 -23.50 23.33 11.06
N GLN A 82 -23.37 24.45 11.76
CA GLN A 82 -22.35 25.47 11.44
C GLN A 82 -20.92 24.93 11.62
N ARG A 83 -20.67 24.21 12.73
CA ARG A 83 -19.40 23.51 12.99
C ARG A 83 -19.11 22.44 11.94
N LEU A 84 -20.12 21.68 11.50
CA LEU A 84 -20.00 20.69 10.45
C LEU A 84 -19.60 21.36 9.11
N MET A 85 -20.25 22.47 8.73
CA MET A 85 -19.89 23.23 7.53
C MET A 85 -18.44 23.76 7.59
N VAL A 86 -18.06 24.35 8.73
CA VAL A 86 -16.70 24.89 8.95
C VAL A 86 -15.66 23.77 8.95
N LYS A 87 -15.92 22.63 9.61
CA LYS A 87 -15.00 21.49 9.72
C LYS A 87 -14.93 20.62 8.47
N ARG A 88 -15.82 20.75 7.49
CA ARG A 88 -15.76 19.98 6.23
C ARG A 88 -15.40 20.79 4.99
N MET A 89 -15.50 22.12 5.04
CA MET A 89 -14.52 22.95 4.30
C MET A 89 -13.09 22.66 4.78
N LYS A 90 -13.01 22.16 6.02
CA LYS A 90 -11.90 21.71 6.85
C LYS A 90 -11.16 20.37 6.62
N VAL A 91 -11.87 19.35 6.11
CA VAL A 91 -11.45 17.93 6.21
C VAL A 91 -11.76 17.21 4.92
N ARG A 92 -10.71 16.98 4.14
CA ARG A 92 -10.61 15.98 3.09
C ARG A 92 -9.37 15.13 3.40
N ASN A 93 -9.58 13.82 3.52
CA ASN A 93 -8.58 12.75 3.61
C ASN A 93 -8.01 12.47 5.02
N PHE A 94 -8.69 11.57 5.75
CA PHE A 94 -7.99 10.44 6.36
C PHE A 94 -8.30 9.23 5.50
N LEU A 95 -7.29 8.73 4.78
CA LEU A 95 -7.14 7.35 4.31
C LEU A 95 -5.76 7.28 3.66
N SER A 96 -4.75 7.01 4.48
CA SER A 96 -3.65 6.06 4.20
C SER A 96 -2.63 6.26 5.30
N ALA A 97 -2.68 5.36 6.28
CA ALA A 97 -1.69 5.23 7.32
C ALA A 97 -0.30 5.08 6.70
N GLY A 98 0.68 5.71 7.36
CA GLY A 98 2.09 5.34 7.22
C GLY A 98 2.25 3.86 7.49
N VAL A 99 2.47 3.10 6.43
CA VAL A 99 3.00 1.75 6.48
C VAL A 99 4.30 1.82 5.73
N TRP A 100 5.41 1.53 6.41
CA TRP A 100 6.68 1.16 5.78
C TRP A 100 6.35 0.28 4.57
N GLN A 101 6.55 0.80 3.35
CA GLN A 101 6.18 0.07 2.14
C GLN A 101 6.94 -1.27 2.12
N LYS A 102 6.27 -2.32 2.56
CA LYS A 102 6.58 -3.69 2.18
C LYS A 102 6.09 -3.84 0.75
N GLY A 103 6.88 -4.47 -0.11
CA GLY A 103 6.64 -4.52 -1.55
C GLY A 103 7.95 -4.47 -2.33
N ILE A 104 7.86 -4.63 -3.65
CA ILE A 104 8.97 -4.35 -4.55
C ILE A 104 9.14 -2.83 -4.60
N LEU A 105 10.26 -2.30 -4.12
CA LEU A 105 10.59 -0.90 -4.28
C LEU A 105 11.22 -0.70 -5.67
N THR A 106 10.40 -0.55 -6.71
CA THR A 106 10.84 0.11 -7.95
C THR A 106 10.58 1.60 -7.78
N SER A 107 11.37 2.27 -6.95
CA SER A 107 11.10 3.67 -6.60
C SER A 107 11.24 4.56 -7.83
N THR A 108 10.10 5.14 -8.23
CA THR A 108 9.87 6.17 -9.27
C THR A 108 9.41 5.62 -10.61
N ILE A 109 8.09 5.59 -10.82
CA ILE A 109 7.51 5.61 -12.16
C ILE A 109 7.27 7.08 -12.50
N PRO A 110 7.96 7.67 -13.51
CA PRO A 110 7.64 9.01 -13.96
C PRO A 110 6.19 9.06 -14.45
N TYR A 111 5.41 10.02 -13.94
CA TYR A 111 4.02 10.22 -14.33
C TYR A 111 3.82 11.66 -14.83
N PHE A 112 2.92 11.82 -15.82
CA PHE A 112 2.56 13.16 -16.28
C PHE A 112 1.69 13.89 -15.24
N ALA A 113 2.10 15.09 -14.85
CA ALA A 113 1.28 15.97 -14.04
C ALA A 113 0.14 16.57 -14.89
N SER A 114 -1.09 16.13 -14.66
CA SER A 114 -2.30 16.68 -15.32
C SER A 114 -2.26 16.53 -16.85
N LEU A 115 -2.04 15.30 -17.32
CA LEU A 115 -1.83 14.97 -18.73
C LEU A 115 -2.81 15.67 -19.68
N TYR A 116 -4.13 15.47 -19.51
CA TYR A 116 -5.11 16.01 -20.45
C TYR A 116 -5.15 17.54 -20.51
N PRO A 117 -5.24 18.29 -19.39
CA PRO A 117 -5.09 19.74 -19.43
C PRO A 117 -3.78 20.21 -20.09
N SER A 118 -2.66 19.54 -19.80
CA SER A 118 -1.36 19.89 -20.38
C SER A 118 -1.34 19.69 -21.90
N LEU A 119 -1.90 18.58 -22.41
CA LEU A 119 -2.02 18.35 -23.85
C LEU A 119 -2.94 19.39 -24.52
N ILE A 120 -4.04 19.75 -23.87
CA ILE A 120 -4.94 20.81 -24.35
C ILE A 120 -4.17 22.13 -24.51
N MET A 121 -3.40 22.51 -23.49
CA MET A 121 -2.60 23.73 -23.53
C MET A 121 -1.52 23.65 -24.61
N THR A 122 -0.69 22.59 -24.63
CA THR A 122 0.44 22.43 -25.54
C THR A 122 0.04 22.44 -27.02
N TYR A 123 -1.04 21.75 -27.38
CA TYR A 123 -1.48 21.62 -28.79
C TYR A 123 -2.61 22.60 -29.15
N ASN A 124 -2.84 23.59 -28.29
CA ASN A 124 -3.86 24.62 -28.46
C ASN A 124 -5.28 24.07 -28.70
N LEU A 125 -5.61 22.91 -28.13
CA LEU A 125 -6.84 22.16 -28.43
C LEU A 125 -8.06 22.89 -27.84
N SER A 126 -8.64 23.78 -28.63
CA SER A 126 -9.73 24.65 -28.23
C SER A 126 -10.78 24.74 -29.34
N PRO A 127 -12.08 24.81 -29.03
CA PRO A 127 -13.12 24.88 -30.06
C PRO A 127 -12.91 25.98 -31.10
N ASP A 128 -12.36 27.13 -30.69
CA ASP A 128 -12.05 28.27 -31.55
C ASP A 128 -10.77 28.13 -32.39
N LYS A 129 -9.98 27.07 -32.16
CA LYS A 129 -8.70 26.80 -32.84
C LYS A 129 -8.72 25.52 -33.67
N ILE A 130 -9.75 24.70 -33.53
CA ILE A 130 -9.93 23.47 -34.30
C ILE A 130 -10.42 23.80 -35.72
N ILE A 131 -9.80 23.17 -36.70
CA ILE A 131 -10.11 23.24 -38.12
C ILE A 131 -10.49 21.83 -38.57
N LEU A 132 -11.69 21.70 -39.14
CA LEU A 132 -12.19 20.43 -39.67
C LEU A 132 -12.09 20.35 -41.21
N SER A 133 -11.88 21.48 -41.89
CA SER A 133 -11.74 21.54 -43.35
C SER A 133 -10.28 21.48 -43.77
N ARG A 134 -9.97 20.55 -44.68
CA ARG A 134 -8.65 20.40 -45.28
C ARG A 134 -8.22 21.63 -46.07
N GLU A 135 -9.12 22.21 -46.88
CA GLU A 135 -8.85 23.41 -47.67
C GLU A 135 -8.45 24.59 -46.78
N ARG A 136 -9.17 24.77 -45.67
CA ARG A 136 -8.86 25.82 -44.69
C ARG A 136 -7.52 25.57 -44.00
N ALA A 137 -7.22 24.32 -43.66
CA ALA A 137 -5.92 23.95 -43.09
C ALA A 137 -4.77 24.20 -44.08
N GLU A 138 -4.94 23.86 -45.36
CA GLU A 138 -3.94 24.11 -46.41
C GLU A 138 -3.73 25.59 -46.67
N SER A 139 -4.80 26.40 -46.69
CA SER A 139 -4.71 27.86 -46.79
C SER A 139 -3.93 28.48 -45.62
N LEU A 140 -4.20 28.02 -44.39
CA LEU A 140 -3.47 28.49 -43.19
C LEU A 140 -2.00 28.05 -43.18
N LYS A 141 -1.68 26.84 -43.66
CA LYS A 141 -0.30 26.41 -43.86
C LYS A 141 0.42 27.29 -44.88
N LYS A 142 -0.23 27.64 -46.00
CA LYS A 142 0.29 28.55 -47.02
C LYS A 142 0.51 29.97 -46.48
N SER A 143 -0.34 30.43 -45.55
CA SER A 143 -0.15 31.72 -44.87
C SER A 143 0.90 31.68 -43.74
N GLY A 144 1.69 30.62 -43.64
CA GLY A 144 2.77 30.47 -42.66
C GLY A 144 2.33 30.09 -41.25
N LYS A 145 1.07 29.69 -41.02
CA LYS A 145 0.62 29.24 -39.70
C LYS A 145 0.97 27.78 -39.48
N ARG A 146 1.57 27.47 -38.32
CA ARG A 146 1.82 26.10 -37.89
C ARG A 146 0.53 25.45 -37.40
N LEU A 147 0.29 24.22 -37.85
CA LEU A 147 -0.89 23.43 -37.48
C LEU A 147 -0.47 22.10 -36.87
N HIS A 148 -1.08 21.75 -35.74
CA HIS A 148 -1.02 20.43 -35.16
C HIS A 148 -2.07 19.53 -35.83
N GLU A 149 -1.62 18.48 -36.50
CA GLU A 149 -2.51 17.52 -37.14
C GLU A 149 -3.05 16.49 -36.14
N ILE A 150 -4.36 16.28 -36.20
CA ILE A 150 -5.11 15.32 -35.40
C ILE A 150 -5.67 14.27 -36.37
N ASN A 151 -5.13 13.06 -36.29
CA ASN A 151 -5.52 11.95 -37.15
C ASN A 151 -5.78 10.70 -36.31
N PHE A 152 -7.00 10.17 -36.37
CA PHE A 152 -7.38 8.97 -35.64
C PHE A 152 -8.54 8.23 -36.32
N LYS A 153 -8.68 6.93 -35.99
CA LYS A 153 -9.80 6.10 -36.44
C LYS A 153 -10.91 6.10 -35.40
N TYR A 154 -12.14 6.39 -35.84
CA TYR A 154 -13.35 6.30 -35.03
C TYR A 154 -14.43 5.52 -35.78
N ASN A 155 -14.94 4.43 -35.19
CA ASN A 155 -15.88 3.51 -35.85
C ASN A 155 -15.41 3.05 -37.25
N GLY A 156 -14.10 2.82 -37.41
CA GLY A 156 -13.51 2.42 -38.69
C GLY A 156 -13.36 3.52 -39.74
N ARG A 157 -13.72 4.78 -39.43
CA ARG A 157 -13.53 5.95 -40.30
C ARG A 157 -12.35 6.80 -39.82
N ASP A 158 -11.55 7.29 -40.75
CA ASP A 158 -10.50 8.26 -40.44
C ASP A 158 -11.14 9.63 -40.18
N VAL A 159 -10.87 10.20 -39.01
CA VAL A 159 -11.24 11.56 -38.66
C VAL A 159 -9.98 12.40 -38.69
N LEU A 160 -9.99 13.40 -39.57
CA LEU A 160 -8.89 14.32 -39.78
C LEU A 160 -9.30 15.72 -39.33
N ALA A 161 -8.50 16.32 -38.46
CA ALA A 161 -8.66 17.68 -37.98
C ALA A 161 -7.30 18.33 -37.74
N TRP A 162 -7.30 19.65 -37.56
CA TRP A 162 -6.10 20.40 -37.24
C TRP A 162 -6.39 21.38 -36.10
N SER A 163 -5.35 21.72 -35.34
CA SER A 163 -5.38 22.80 -34.36
C SER A 163 -4.32 23.83 -34.73
N ILE A 164 -4.65 25.11 -34.70
CA ILE A 164 -3.66 26.17 -34.94
C ILE A 164 -2.70 26.22 -33.76
N GLU A 165 -1.40 26.04 -33.98
CA GLU A 165 -0.41 26.13 -32.89
C GLU A 165 -0.32 27.58 -32.37
N HIS A 166 -0.19 27.73 -31.05
CA HIS A 166 -0.10 29.06 -30.45
C HIS A 166 1.34 29.62 -30.42
N GLU A 167 2.36 28.81 -30.70
CA GLU A 167 3.79 29.24 -30.75
C GLU A 167 4.24 30.04 -29.51
N ASN A 168 3.70 29.69 -28.34
CA ASN A 168 3.85 30.44 -27.08
C ASN A 168 3.43 31.93 -27.11
N GLN A 169 2.72 32.38 -28.15
CA GLN A 169 2.14 33.72 -28.26
C GLN A 169 0.77 33.78 -27.57
N ALA A 170 0.59 34.75 -26.68
CA ALA A 170 -0.61 34.85 -25.84
C ALA A 170 -1.89 35.15 -26.67
N GLU A 171 -1.74 35.90 -27.76
CA GLU A 171 -2.81 36.27 -28.68
C GLU A 171 -3.33 35.04 -29.44
N MET A 172 -2.42 34.10 -29.73
CA MET A 172 -2.71 32.91 -30.52
C MET A 172 -3.32 31.77 -29.70
N LYS A 173 -3.23 31.82 -28.37
CA LYS A 173 -3.86 30.84 -27.47
C LYS A 173 -5.39 30.84 -27.60
N GLY A 174 -5.96 29.66 -27.74
CA GLY A 174 -7.41 29.45 -27.72
C GLY A 174 -8.02 29.65 -26.34
N LEU A 175 -9.34 29.67 -26.28
CA LEU A 175 -10.08 29.88 -25.04
C LEU A 175 -9.73 28.84 -23.96
N TYR A 176 -9.70 27.55 -24.33
CA TYR A 176 -9.42 26.47 -23.39
C TYR A 176 -8.02 26.57 -22.76
N PRO A 177 -6.93 26.72 -23.55
CA PRO A 177 -5.60 26.95 -23.01
C PRO A 177 -5.50 28.16 -22.06
N LYS A 178 -6.12 29.30 -22.39
CA LYS A 178 -6.09 30.50 -21.53
C LYS A 178 -6.72 30.22 -20.16
N VAL A 179 -7.90 29.60 -20.15
CA VAL A 179 -8.59 29.27 -18.89
C VAL A 179 -7.83 28.21 -18.09
N LEU A 180 -7.32 27.17 -18.75
CA LEU A 180 -6.56 26.11 -18.08
C LEU A 180 -5.23 26.60 -17.51
N GLU A 181 -4.57 27.56 -18.17
CA GLU A 181 -3.34 28.19 -17.68
C GLU A 181 -3.59 28.94 -16.37
N GLU A 182 -4.63 29.76 -16.31
CA GLU A 182 -5.02 30.44 -15.06
C GLU A 182 -5.35 29.45 -13.93
N LEU A 183 -6.11 28.38 -14.25
CA LEU A 183 -6.46 27.35 -13.27
C LEU A 183 -5.23 26.59 -12.79
N LEU A 184 -4.26 26.33 -13.68
CA LEU A 184 -3.00 25.70 -13.35
C LEU A 184 -2.17 26.60 -12.43
N ILE A 185 -2.08 27.91 -12.71
CA ILE A 185 -1.38 28.87 -11.85
C ILE A 185 -2.00 28.90 -10.45
N LYS A 186 -3.34 28.98 -10.35
CA LYS A 186 -4.08 28.92 -9.07
C LYS A 186 -3.78 27.63 -8.32
N ARG A 187 -3.80 26.48 -9.02
CA ARG A 187 -3.52 25.18 -8.42
C ARG A 187 -2.06 25.05 -7.95
N ASN A 188 -1.10 25.54 -8.72
CA ASN A 188 0.31 25.53 -8.35
C ASN A 188 0.58 26.42 -7.13
N SER A 189 -0.10 27.57 -7.03
CA SER A 189 -0.05 28.43 -5.84
C SER A 189 -0.54 27.70 -4.59
N LEU A 190 -1.67 26.97 -4.68
CA LEU A 190 -2.15 26.13 -3.57
C LEU A 190 -1.17 25.02 -3.22
N LYS A 191 -0.57 24.34 -4.21
CA LYS A 191 0.42 23.29 -3.97
C LYS A 191 1.70 23.80 -3.30
N ARG A 192 2.17 25.00 -3.67
CA ARG A 192 3.31 25.64 -2.99
C ARG A 192 3.03 25.92 -1.52
N ARG A 193 1.81 26.31 -1.19
CA ARG A 193 1.37 26.50 0.21
C ARG A 193 1.18 25.18 0.96
N LEU A 194 0.83 24.11 0.24
CA LEU A 194 0.61 22.78 0.80
C LEU A 194 1.91 22.08 1.21
N ALA A 195 2.98 22.23 0.42
CA ALA A 195 4.27 21.59 0.67
C ALA A 195 4.81 21.77 2.11
N PRO A 196 4.99 23.00 2.64
CA PRO A 196 5.52 23.18 4.00
C PRO A 196 4.56 22.67 5.09
N LEU A 197 3.25 22.62 4.81
CA LEU A 197 2.26 22.08 5.76
C LEU A 197 2.33 20.55 5.83
N ASN A 198 2.59 19.87 4.70
CA ASN A 198 2.86 18.44 4.69
C ASN A 198 4.10 18.12 5.52
N ASP A 199 5.18 18.87 5.32
CA ASP A 199 6.44 18.66 6.04
C ASP A 199 6.23 18.83 7.56
N ARG A 200 5.55 19.93 7.98
CA ARG A 200 5.24 20.18 9.39
C ARG A 200 4.29 19.14 9.98
N LYS A 201 3.32 18.67 9.20
CA LYS A 201 2.40 17.60 9.63
C LYS A 201 3.15 16.30 9.89
N GLU A 202 4.06 15.91 9.00
CA GLU A 202 4.87 14.69 9.14
C GLU A 202 5.83 14.79 10.35
N GLU A 203 6.40 15.98 10.59
CA GLU A 203 7.22 16.26 11.76
C GLU A 203 6.42 16.08 13.07
N LEU A 204 5.24 16.70 13.15
CA LEU A 204 4.35 16.55 14.32
C LEU A 204 3.90 15.10 14.53
N GLU A 205 3.66 14.33 13.46
CA GLU A 205 3.34 12.90 13.56
C GLU A 205 4.49 12.08 14.15
N LYS A 206 5.74 12.41 13.81
CA LYS A 206 6.94 11.79 14.39
C LYS A 206 7.08 12.14 15.86
N GLU A 207 6.89 13.41 16.23
CA GLU A 207 6.95 13.86 17.62
C GLU A 207 5.88 13.17 18.49
N ILE A 208 4.63 13.09 18.00
CA ILE A 208 3.55 12.36 18.68
C ILE A 208 3.93 10.89 18.86
N SER A 209 4.42 10.24 17.80
CA SER A 209 4.81 8.82 17.84
C SER A 209 5.97 8.56 18.82
N LEU A 210 6.92 9.49 18.92
CA LEU A 210 8.04 9.40 19.86
C LEU A 210 7.61 9.57 21.31
N ALA A 211 6.74 10.55 21.59
CA ALA A 211 6.18 10.75 22.93
C ALA A 211 5.38 9.53 23.39
N GLU A 212 4.54 8.97 22.51
CA GLU A 212 3.79 7.74 22.78
C GLU A 212 4.71 6.53 23.04
N ALA A 213 5.82 6.41 22.30
CA ALA A 213 6.79 5.34 22.51
C ALA A 213 7.58 5.46 23.83
N ARG A 214 7.75 6.68 24.35
CA ARG A 214 8.38 6.96 25.65
C ARG A 214 7.42 6.80 26.84
N GLY A 215 6.13 6.55 26.59
CA GLY A 215 5.11 6.52 27.64
C GLY A 215 4.76 7.91 28.19
N GLU A 216 5.14 8.97 27.48
CA GLU A 216 4.84 10.36 27.85
C GLU A 216 3.44 10.74 27.39
N ASN A 217 2.72 11.52 28.19
CA ASN A 217 1.44 12.07 27.76
C ASN A 217 1.68 13.15 26.71
N VAL A 218 1.19 12.91 25.49
CA VAL A 218 1.19 13.89 24.41
C VAL A 218 0.48 15.16 24.89
N THR A 219 1.19 16.29 24.89
CA THR A 219 0.68 17.57 25.41
C THR A 219 -0.52 18.05 24.58
N ASP A 220 -1.46 18.71 25.24
CA ASP A 220 -2.66 19.23 24.57
C ASP A 220 -2.32 20.32 23.53
N ALA A 221 -1.22 21.05 23.75
CA ALA A 221 -0.67 22.00 22.79
C ALA A 221 -0.25 21.29 21.49
N LEU A 222 0.49 20.17 21.59
CA LEU A 222 0.95 19.41 20.42
C LEU A 222 -0.22 18.80 19.64
N LYS A 223 -1.22 18.23 20.33
CA LYS A 223 -2.44 17.70 19.71
C LYS A 223 -3.23 18.80 18.99
N SER A 224 -3.32 19.98 19.60
CA SER A 224 -4.02 21.14 19.03
C SER A 224 -3.31 21.66 17.78
N GLU A 225 -1.99 21.78 17.83
CA GLU A 225 -1.18 22.18 16.67
C GLU A 225 -1.31 21.17 15.53
N TYR A 226 -1.14 19.87 15.81
CA TYR A 226 -1.34 18.82 14.80
C TYR A 226 -2.73 18.88 14.20
N SER A 227 -3.76 19.03 15.03
CA SER A 227 -5.16 19.14 14.56
C SER A 227 -5.37 20.36 13.66
N SER A 228 -4.72 21.49 13.96
CA SER A 228 -4.78 22.72 13.16
C SER A 228 -4.05 22.58 11.82
N VAL A 229 -2.81 22.09 11.85
CA VAL A 229 -1.98 21.89 10.65
C VAL A 229 -2.60 20.87 9.71
N SER A 230 -2.97 19.69 10.23
CA SER A 230 -3.61 18.60 9.49
C SER A 230 -4.88 19.06 8.76
N PHE A 231 -5.57 20.01 9.37
CA PHE A 231 -6.80 20.56 8.85
C PHE A 231 -6.59 21.63 7.78
N ILE A 232 -5.62 22.54 7.94
CA ILE A 232 -5.26 23.49 6.87
C ILE A 232 -4.71 22.74 5.65
N ASP A 233 -3.89 21.73 5.90
CA ASP A 233 -3.39 20.77 4.90
C ASP A 233 -4.56 20.15 4.11
N ALA A 234 -5.49 19.50 4.81
CA ALA A 234 -6.68 18.88 4.22
C ALA A 234 -7.55 19.84 3.40
N CYS A 235 -7.71 21.10 3.85
CA CYS A 235 -8.41 22.13 3.07
C CYS A 235 -7.73 22.47 1.76
N LEU A 236 -6.42 22.68 1.80
CA LEU A 236 -5.65 23.10 0.64
C LEU A 236 -5.54 21.96 -0.36
N ASP A 237 -5.37 20.72 0.11
CA ASP A 237 -5.45 19.53 -0.74
C ASP A 237 -6.84 19.40 -1.39
N ALA A 238 -7.92 19.61 -0.63
CA ALA A 238 -9.28 19.58 -1.18
C ALA A 238 -9.49 20.59 -2.31
N LYS A 239 -9.03 21.82 -2.12
CA LYS A 239 -9.10 22.89 -3.13
C LYS A 239 -8.25 22.55 -4.36
N SER A 240 -7.02 22.05 -4.15
CA SER A 240 -6.12 21.62 -5.23
C SER A 240 -6.71 20.47 -6.05
N PHE A 241 -7.36 19.52 -5.39
CA PHE A 241 -8.07 18.42 -6.06
C PHE A 241 -9.32 18.91 -6.79
N ALA A 242 -10.11 19.82 -6.21
CA ALA A 242 -11.27 20.39 -6.88
C ALA A 242 -10.87 21.10 -8.19
N LEU A 243 -9.79 21.88 -8.16
CA LEU A 243 -9.22 22.46 -9.38
C LEU A 243 -8.76 21.39 -10.37
N LYS A 244 -8.10 20.31 -9.91
CA LYS A 244 -7.71 19.19 -10.79
C LYS A 244 -8.92 18.57 -11.50
N VAL A 245 -10.00 18.29 -10.76
CA VAL A 245 -11.23 17.72 -11.33
C VAL A 245 -11.84 18.68 -12.32
N TYR A 246 -11.95 19.97 -11.96
CA TYR A 246 -12.50 21.00 -12.83
C TYR A 246 -11.70 21.15 -14.13
N MET A 247 -10.36 21.16 -14.06
CA MET A 247 -9.51 21.18 -15.25
C MET A 247 -9.74 19.96 -16.15
N ASN A 248 -9.95 18.77 -15.60
CA ASN A 248 -10.23 17.56 -16.36
C ASN A 248 -11.65 17.54 -16.98
N THR A 249 -12.57 18.39 -16.50
CA THR A 249 -13.91 18.54 -17.08
C THR A 249 -13.86 19.08 -18.51
N PHE A 250 -12.90 19.92 -18.88
CA PHE A 250 -12.76 20.48 -20.23
C PHE A 250 -12.63 19.37 -21.30
N TYR A 251 -11.80 18.37 -21.03
CA TYR A 251 -11.68 17.18 -21.87
C TYR A 251 -12.96 16.33 -21.84
N SER A 252 -13.48 16.09 -20.63
CA SER A 252 -14.60 15.17 -20.43
C SER A 252 -15.88 15.65 -21.11
N GLU A 253 -16.18 16.95 -21.03
CA GLU A 253 -17.34 17.57 -21.68
C GLU A 253 -17.18 17.62 -23.20
N ALA A 254 -15.98 17.86 -23.71
CA ALA A 254 -15.71 17.80 -25.14
C ALA A 254 -15.94 16.40 -25.74
N GLY A 255 -15.74 15.33 -24.95
CA GLY A 255 -16.04 13.95 -25.34
C GLY A 255 -17.48 13.49 -25.08
N ASN A 256 -18.25 14.26 -24.31
CA ASN A 256 -19.62 13.91 -23.94
C ASN A 256 -20.61 14.34 -25.03
N SER A 257 -21.15 13.38 -25.78
CA SER A 257 -22.13 13.62 -26.87
C SER A 257 -23.40 14.40 -26.46
N ARG A 258 -23.71 14.46 -25.16
CA ARG A 258 -24.85 15.23 -24.63
C ARG A 258 -24.48 16.65 -24.20
N SER A 259 -23.19 17.00 -24.22
CA SER A 259 -22.70 18.31 -23.83
C SER A 259 -22.88 19.31 -24.97
N PRO A 260 -23.30 20.56 -24.70
CA PRO A 260 -23.30 21.61 -25.72
C PRO A 260 -21.89 21.97 -26.20
N PHE A 261 -20.85 21.55 -25.48
CA PHE A 261 -19.44 21.72 -25.85
C PHE A 261 -18.84 20.50 -26.52
N PHE A 262 -19.66 19.53 -26.94
CA PHE A 262 -19.19 18.32 -27.59
C PHE A 262 -18.39 18.64 -28.86
N LEU A 263 -17.12 18.25 -28.87
CA LEU A 263 -16.24 18.38 -30.02
C LEU A 263 -15.32 17.17 -30.08
N ARG A 264 -15.74 16.17 -30.86
CA ARG A 264 -15.03 14.89 -30.98
C ARG A 264 -13.57 15.04 -31.38
N ALA A 265 -13.29 15.87 -32.38
CA ALA A 265 -11.92 16.12 -32.85
C ALA A 265 -11.00 16.64 -31.73
N LEU A 266 -11.54 17.39 -30.76
CA LEU A 266 -10.79 17.89 -29.61
C LEU A 266 -10.53 16.75 -28.62
N ALA A 267 -11.56 16.02 -28.20
CA ALA A 267 -11.41 14.93 -27.25
C ALA A 267 -10.44 13.85 -27.78
N ASP A 268 -10.65 13.40 -29.01
CA ASP A 268 -9.80 12.40 -29.62
C ASP A 268 -8.40 12.94 -29.95
N GLY A 269 -8.29 14.23 -30.26
CA GLY A 269 -7.00 14.95 -30.35
C GLY A 269 -6.18 14.88 -29.06
N VAL A 270 -6.83 15.08 -27.90
CA VAL A 270 -6.18 14.92 -26.59
C VAL A 270 -5.73 13.48 -26.36
N THR A 271 -6.59 12.49 -26.65
CA THR A 271 -6.28 11.07 -26.42
C THR A 271 -5.14 10.58 -27.32
N SER A 272 -5.20 10.88 -28.62
CA SER A 272 -4.17 10.54 -29.60
C SER A 272 -2.82 11.18 -29.26
N ALA A 273 -2.82 12.47 -28.89
CA ALA A 273 -1.62 13.16 -28.42
C ALA A 273 -1.06 12.51 -27.15
N GLY A 274 -1.92 12.07 -26.23
CA GLY A 274 -1.52 11.31 -25.04
C GLY A 274 -0.81 10.01 -25.40
N HIS A 275 -1.39 9.19 -26.27
CA HIS A 275 -0.77 7.94 -26.73
C HIS A 275 0.57 8.18 -27.45
N ARG A 276 0.64 9.20 -28.32
CA ARG A 276 1.88 9.57 -29.01
C ARG A 276 2.97 9.95 -28.02
N ASN A 277 2.69 10.79 -27.03
CA ASN A 277 3.68 11.22 -26.05
C ASN A 277 4.12 10.08 -25.13
N ILE A 278 3.20 9.18 -24.73
CA ILE A 278 3.55 7.98 -23.98
C ILE A 278 4.49 7.09 -24.80
N LYS A 279 4.20 6.92 -26.10
CA LYS A 279 5.05 6.15 -27.01
C LYS A 279 6.42 6.80 -27.22
N LEU A 280 6.49 8.12 -27.41
CA LEU A 280 7.75 8.84 -27.53
C LEU A 280 8.62 8.70 -26.27
N ILE A 281 8.02 8.73 -25.08
CA ILE A 281 8.76 8.46 -23.83
C ILE A 281 9.22 7.01 -23.78
N ALA A 282 8.37 6.06 -24.19
CA ALA A 282 8.75 4.66 -24.27
C ALA A 282 9.90 4.43 -25.26
N ASP A 283 9.93 5.15 -26.38
CA ASP A 283 11.00 5.07 -27.38
C ASP A 283 12.28 5.77 -26.90
N LEU A 284 12.16 6.91 -26.18
CA LEU A 284 13.28 7.63 -25.56
C LEU A 284 13.96 6.78 -24.47
N VAL A 285 13.15 6.09 -23.66
CA VAL A 285 13.62 5.10 -22.69
C VAL A 285 13.88 3.79 -23.44
N ARG A 286 14.99 3.70 -24.19
CA ARG A 286 15.30 2.61 -25.15
C ARG A 286 15.10 1.20 -24.56
N SER A 287 15.33 1.02 -23.26
CA SER A 287 14.98 -0.20 -22.54
C SER A 287 14.81 0.02 -21.02
N LYS A 288 14.07 -0.90 -20.39
CA LYS A 288 13.92 -0.98 -18.93
C LYS A 288 15.28 -1.10 -18.21
N GLU A 289 16.20 -1.86 -18.80
CA GLU A 289 17.56 -2.04 -18.29
C GLU A 289 18.34 -0.73 -18.32
N GLU A 290 18.31 0.03 -19.41
CA GLU A 290 19.03 1.32 -19.49
C GLU A 290 18.52 2.31 -18.43
N TYR A 291 17.20 2.39 -18.25
CA TYR A 291 16.60 3.22 -17.21
C TYR A 291 17.05 2.80 -15.81
N TRP A 292 16.97 1.51 -15.51
CA TRP A 292 17.39 0.95 -14.22
C TRP A 292 18.88 1.14 -13.97
N SER A 293 19.73 0.95 -14.98
CA SER A 293 21.17 1.22 -14.89
C SER A 293 21.46 2.69 -14.57
N LYS A 294 20.79 3.63 -15.25
CA LYS A 294 20.93 5.07 -14.95
C LYS A 294 20.49 5.40 -13.53
N MET A 295 19.39 4.82 -13.05
CA MET A 295 18.92 5.00 -11.67
C MET A 295 19.94 4.52 -10.64
N VAL A 296 20.50 3.32 -10.85
CA VAL A 296 21.54 2.76 -9.96
C VAL A 296 22.79 3.64 -9.95
N ASN A 297 23.26 4.09 -11.11
CA ASN A 297 24.43 4.97 -11.21
C ASN A 297 24.23 6.29 -10.46
N ILE A 298 23.09 6.96 -10.66
CA ILE A 298 22.76 8.19 -9.92
C ILE A 298 22.74 7.91 -8.41
N PHE A 299 22.19 6.77 -7.99
CA PHE A 299 22.11 6.42 -6.58
C PHE A 299 23.50 6.16 -5.97
N ILE A 300 24.40 5.47 -6.70
CA ILE A 300 25.80 5.27 -6.30
C ILE A 300 26.49 6.64 -6.11
N GLU A 301 26.37 7.55 -7.08
CA GLU A 301 27.00 8.87 -6.98
C GLU A 301 26.47 9.71 -5.81
N VAL A 302 25.14 9.70 -5.60
CA VAL A 302 24.50 10.49 -4.54
C VAL A 302 24.82 9.93 -3.16
N ILE A 303 24.82 8.61 -2.98
CA ILE A 303 25.07 7.99 -1.67
C ILE A 303 26.51 8.16 -1.22
N GLU A 304 27.47 8.17 -2.15
CA GLU A 304 28.88 8.47 -1.83
C GLU A 304 29.04 9.90 -1.31
N ARG A 305 28.43 10.88 -1.99
CA ARG A 305 28.44 12.29 -1.52
C ARG A 305 27.75 12.44 -0.16
N LEU A 306 26.65 11.70 0.06
CA LEU A 306 25.93 11.74 1.34
C LEU A 306 26.75 11.11 2.46
N ARG A 307 27.40 9.97 2.21
CA ARG A 307 28.32 9.30 3.15
C ARG A 307 29.39 10.27 3.64
N ASP A 308 30.01 11.02 2.72
CA ASP A 308 31.08 11.94 3.09
C ASP A 308 30.57 13.09 3.95
N LYS A 309 29.37 13.63 3.63
CA LYS A 309 28.70 14.64 4.47
C LYS A 309 28.35 14.11 5.85
N VAL A 310 27.80 12.88 5.94
CA VAL A 310 27.46 12.24 7.22
C VAL A 310 28.71 11.98 8.05
N ASN A 311 29.79 11.50 7.44
CA ASN A 311 31.05 11.26 8.15
C ASN A 311 31.69 12.56 8.65
N ASN A 312 31.61 13.65 7.87
CA ASN A 312 32.05 14.96 8.34
C ASN A 312 31.20 15.44 9.53
N PHE A 313 29.88 15.26 9.48
CA PHE A 313 28.99 15.58 10.59
C PHE A 313 29.30 14.76 11.85
N LEU A 314 29.43 13.42 11.72
CA LEU A 314 29.76 12.53 12.82
C LEU A 314 31.12 12.87 13.44
N ARG A 315 32.11 13.22 12.63
CA ARG A 315 33.44 13.64 13.12
C ARG A 315 33.37 14.93 13.93
N ASN A 316 32.58 15.90 13.47
CA ASN A 316 32.43 17.17 14.18
C ASN A 316 31.66 16.99 15.51
N ASP A 317 30.68 16.10 15.55
CA ASP A 317 29.87 15.80 16.73
C ASP A 317 30.61 14.97 17.78
N ASN A 318 31.37 13.96 17.35
CA ASN A 318 32.04 13.01 18.25
C ASN A 318 33.51 13.36 18.54
N GLU A 319 34.02 14.45 17.96
CA GLU A 319 35.42 14.90 18.00
C GLU A 319 36.44 13.80 17.63
N SER A 320 35.99 12.71 17.00
CA SER A 320 36.78 11.54 16.67
C SER A 320 36.32 10.91 15.36
N SER A 321 37.23 10.20 14.68
CA SER A 321 36.98 9.57 13.37
C SER A 321 36.68 8.07 13.46
N TYR A 322 36.54 7.52 14.67
CA TYR A 322 36.25 6.10 14.86
C TYR A 322 34.83 5.73 14.42
N LEU A 323 33.85 6.61 14.68
CA LEU A 323 32.48 6.43 14.21
C LEU A 323 32.35 6.97 12.79
N LYS A 324 32.29 6.06 11.81
CA LYS A 324 32.10 6.39 10.40
C LYS A 324 31.07 5.47 9.76
N MET A 325 30.24 6.05 8.91
CA MET A 325 29.36 5.32 8.01
C MET A 325 30.20 4.80 6.84
N ALA A 326 30.25 3.48 6.71
CA ALA A 326 30.72 2.81 5.52
C ALA A 326 29.51 2.47 4.64
N TYR A 327 29.69 2.60 3.34
CA TYR A 327 28.70 2.20 2.36
C TYR A 327 29.31 1.08 1.50
N GLU A 328 28.61 -0.05 1.38
CA GLU A 328 29.12 -1.26 0.74
C GLU A 328 28.44 -1.55 -0.61
N GLU A 329 27.13 -1.35 -0.74
CA GLU A 329 26.35 -1.71 -1.93
C GLU A 329 24.97 -1.04 -2.00
N VAL A 330 24.46 -0.78 -3.23
CA VAL A 330 23.09 -0.30 -3.51
C VAL A 330 22.25 -1.54 -3.69
N LEU A 331 21.13 -1.58 -2.98
CA LEU A 331 20.13 -2.62 -3.15
C LEU A 331 19.03 -2.13 -4.08
N PHE A 332 18.98 -2.67 -5.31
CA PHE A 332 17.97 -2.33 -6.30
C PHE A 332 17.84 -3.48 -7.32
N LEU A 333 16.68 -4.02 -7.67
CA LEU A 333 15.39 -4.02 -6.99
C LEU A 333 15.48 -4.64 -5.60
N VAL A 334 14.68 -4.14 -4.66
CA VAL A 334 14.55 -4.71 -3.30
C VAL A 334 13.10 -5.12 -3.01
N VAL A 335 12.94 -6.25 -2.34
CA VAL A 335 11.65 -6.74 -1.82
C VAL A 335 11.72 -6.99 -0.33
N PHE A 336 10.87 -6.29 0.41
CA PHE A 336 10.72 -6.46 1.86
C PHE A 336 9.58 -7.43 2.17
N THR A 337 9.89 -8.51 2.89
CA THR A 337 8.91 -9.53 3.36
C THR A 337 8.62 -9.42 4.86
N GLY A 338 9.40 -8.59 5.58
CA GLY A 338 9.23 -8.32 7.01
C GLY A 338 10.41 -7.55 7.61
N LYS A 339 10.34 -7.25 8.92
CA LYS A 339 11.42 -6.58 9.66
C LYS A 339 12.71 -7.42 9.57
N LYS A 340 13.80 -6.84 9.06
CA LYS A 340 15.08 -7.52 8.77
C LYS A 340 14.94 -8.74 7.84
N LYS A 341 13.88 -8.80 7.05
CA LYS A 341 13.62 -9.87 6.07
C LYS A 341 13.39 -9.29 4.68
N TYR A 342 14.38 -9.40 3.81
CA TYR A 342 14.30 -8.86 2.46
C TYR A 342 15.23 -9.59 1.51
N TYR A 343 15.00 -9.42 0.21
CA TYR A 343 15.91 -9.88 -0.82
C TYR A 343 16.03 -8.83 -1.92
N SER A 344 17.19 -8.77 -2.58
CA SER A 344 17.55 -7.72 -3.52
C SER A 344 18.59 -8.20 -4.51
N ILE A 345 18.78 -7.42 -5.57
CA ILE A 345 20.03 -7.43 -6.34
C ILE A 345 20.95 -6.38 -5.70
N ALA A 346 22.21 -6.75 -5.46
CA ALA A 346 23.22 -5.85 -4.92
C ALA A 346 24.10 -5.31 -6.04
N HIS A 347 24.28 -3.99 -6.07
CA HIS A 347 25.13 -3.26 -7.00
C HIS A 347 26.24 -2.56 -6.22
N ARG A 348 27.49 -2.81 -6.58
CA ARG A 348 28.65 -2.28 -5.83
C ARG A 348 29.22 -1.04 -6.50
N ARG A 349 29.92 -1.24 -7.63
CA ARG A 349 30.54 -0.16 -8.40
C ARG A 349 29.76 0.19 -9.67
N GLU A 350 29.02 -0.78 -10.20
CA GLU A 350 28.28 -0.65 -11.45
C GLU A 350 26.96 -1.42 -11.39
N PRO A 351 25.97 -1.07 -12.23
CA PRO A 351 24.71 -1.78 -12.31
C PRO A 351 24.92 -3.17 -12.93
N ASN A 352 24.73 -4.19 -12.12
CA ASN A 352 24.74 -5.59 -12.56
C ASN A 352 23.48 -6.31 -12.09
N PHE A 353 22.53 -6.50 -13.02
CA PHE A 353 21.25 -7.16 -12.78
C PHE A 353 21.32 -8.69 -12.83
N ASN A 354 22.47 -9.25 -13.22
CA ASN A 354 22.71 -10.69 -13.27
C ASN A 354 23.42 -11.21 -12.00
N ASN A 355 23.61 -10.34 -11.00
CA ASN A 355 24.21 -10.73 -9.74
C ASN A 355 23.36 -11.74 -8.97
N LYS A 356 24.04 -12.57 -8.18
CA LYS A 356 23.39 -13.46 -7.22
C LYS A 356 22.52 -12.64 -6.26
N LEU A 357 21.29 -13.11 -6.02
CA LEU A 357 20.38 -12.46 -5.09
C LEU A 357 20.98 -12.33 -3.70
N PHE A 358 20.98 -11.10 -3.20
CA PHE A 358 21.22 -10.77 -1.81
C PHE A 358 19.96 -11.12 -1.02
N ILE A 359 20.06 -12.00 -0.04
CA ILE A 359 18.90 -12.46 0.75
C ILE A 359 19.23 -12.33 2.23
N GLN A 360 18.49 -11.48 2.94
CA GLN A 360 18.66 -11.29 4.38
C GLN A 360 17.40 -11.72 5.14
N GLY A 361 17.57 -12.63 6.10
CA GLY A 361 16.53 -12.99 7.09
C GLY A 361 15.29 -13.71 6.57
N VAL A 362 15.13 -13.87 5.25
CA VAL A 362 14.03 -14.63 4.65
C VAL A 362 14.11 -16.09 5.06
N GLU A 363 12.96 -16.75 5.23
CA GLU A 363 12.89 -18.09 5.83
C GLU A 363 13.69 -19.15 5.06
N ILE A 364 13.92 -18.97 3.76
CA ILE A 364 14.73 -19.88 2.93
C ILE A 364 16.21 -19.94 3.32
N VAL A 365 16.77 -18.88 3.93
CA VAL A 365 18.18 -18.88 4.38
C VAL A 365 18.32 -19.46 5.79
N LYS A 366 17.21 -19.76 6.47
CA LYS A 366 17.25 -20.38 7.81
C LYS A 366 17.63 -21.86 7.70
N ARG A 367 18.47 -22.30 8.64
CA ARG A 367 18.83 -23.72 8.82
C ARG A 367 17.61 -24.54 9.25
N GLY A 368 17.56 -25.81 8.86
CA GLY A 368 16.43 -26.72 9.17
C GLY A 368 15.27 -26.69 8.17
N GLN A 369 15.31 -25.82 7.17
CA GLN A 369 14.39 -25.90 6.03
C GLN A 369 14.81 -26.97 5.04
N SER A 370 13.82 -27.65 4.46
CA SER A 370 14.02 -28.68 3.44
C SER A 370 14.48 -28.06 2.13
N LYS A 371 15.11 -28.86 1.27
CA LYS A 371 15.57 -28.41 -0.05
C LYS A 371 14.38 -27.92 -0.89
N TYR A 372 13.28 -28.67 -0.89
CA TYR A 372 12.02 -28.32 -1.54
C TYR A 372 11.52 -26.92 -1.17
N PHE A 373 11.48 -26.61 0.14
CA PHE A 373 11.04 -25.31 0.64
C PHE A 373 11.96 -24.17 0.16
N ARG A 374 13.28 -24.41 0.13
CA ARG A 374 14.25 -23.40 -0.33
C ARG A 374 14.13 -23.14 -1.82
N GLU A 375 13.93 -24.18 -2.62
CA GLU A 375 13.82 -24.08 -4.08
C GLU A 375 12.56 -23.33 -4.51
N ILE A 376 11.42 -23.60 -3.88
CA ILE A 376 10.18 -22.86 -4.15
C ILE A 376 10.36 -21.37 -3.85
N GLY A 377 10.92 -21.04 -2.68
CA GLY A 377 11.15 -19.64 -2.33
C GLY A 377 12.15 -18.96 -3.25
N LYS A 378 13.23 -19.64 -3.65
CA LYS A 378 14.17 -19.13 -4.65
C LYS A 378 13.49 -18.89 -5.99
N LYS A 379 12.64 -19.81 -6.45
CA LYS A 379 11.88 -19.67 -7.69
C LYS A 379 11.01 -18.41 -7.72
N VAL A 380 10.34 -18.10 -6.61
CA VAL A 380 9.57 -16.84 -6.47
C VAL A 380 10.50 -15.63 -6.57
N MET A 381 11.59 -15.63 -5.80
CA MET A 381 12.53 -14.51 -5.78
C MET A 381 13.18 -14.27 -7.14
N ASP A 382 13.71 -15.33 -7.77
CA ASP A 382 14.36 -15.28 -9.07
C ASP A 382 13.40 -14.76 -10.14
N LYS A 383 12.20 -15.35 -10.27
CA LYS A 383 11.16 -14.88 -11.21
C LYS A 383 10.82 -13.40 -10.98
N SER A 384 10.75 -12.96 -9.73
CA SER A 384 10.38 -11.56 -9.40
C SER A 384 11.46 -10.53 -9.75
N MET A 385 12.73 -10.94 -9.76
CA MET A 385 13.88 -10.05 -9.93
C MET A 385 14.44 -10.01 -11.36
N ARG A 386 13.85 -10.75 -12.31
CA ARG A 386 14.29 -10.73 -13.71
C ARG A 386 13.99 -9.39 -14.38
N LEU A 387 14.91 -8.97 -15.27
CA LEU A 387 14.75 -7.76 -16.09
C LEU A 387 13.51 -7.82 -17.00
N ASP A 388 13.22 -8.98 -17.60
CA ASP A 388 12.07 -9.21 -18.48
C ASP A 388 10.74 -9.37 -17.73
N ASN A 389 10.77 -9.43 -16.40
CA ASN A 389 9.55 -9.61 -15.62
C ASN A 389 8.62 -8.39 -15.75
N THR A 390 7.39 -8.65 -16.19
CA THR A 390 6.29 -7.69 -16.28
C THR A 390 5.15 -7.99 -15.30
N ARG A 391 5.25 -9.11 -14.55
CA ARG A 391 4.21 -9.57 -13.63
C ARG A 391 4.45 -9.02 -12.23
N ILE A 392 3.36 -8.68 -11.53
CA ILE A 392 3.40 -8.33 -10.11
C ILE A 392 3.74 -9.56 -9.26
N LEU A 393 4.39 -9.34 -8.11
CA LEU A 393 4.84 -10.41 -7.21
C LEU A 393 3.69 -11.34 -6.78
N HIS A 394 2.48 -10.81 -6.60
CA HIS A 394 1.28 -11.60 -6.30
C HIS A 394 1.04 -12.71 -7.35
N ARG A 395 1.08 -12.35 -8.65
CA ARG A 395 0.86 -13.31 -9.74
C ARG A 395 1.96 -14.35 -9.83
N ILE A 396 3.21 -13.95 -9.58
CA ILE A 396 4.35 -14.88 -9.55
C ILE A 396 4.17 -15.91 -8.43
N VAL A 397 3.77 -15.45 -7.24
CA VAL A 397 3.51 -16.34 -6.10
C VAL A 397 2.35 -17.29 -6.40
N GLU A 398 1.27 -16.79 -7.00
CA GLU A 398 0.13 -17.60 -7.42
C GLU A 398 0.53 -18.68 -8.44
N ASP A 399 1.29 -18.32 -9.47
CA ASP A 399 1.79 -19.24 -10.49
C ASP A 399 2.70 -20.31 -9.88
N VAL A 400 3.66 -19.90 -9.04
CA VAL A 400 4.56 -20.85 -8.37
C VAL A 400 3.80 -21.77 -7.42
N LEU A 401 2.78 -21.28 -6.73
CA LEU A 401 1.95 -22.10 -5.85
C LEU A 401 1.12 -23.12 -6.64
N LYS A 402 0.54 -22.73 -7.78
CA LYS A 402 -0.16 -23.65 -8.70
C LYS A 402 0.78 -24.73 -9.24
N GLU A 403 1.95 -24.34 -9.72
CA GLU A 403 3.01 -25.27 -10.16
C GLU A 403 3.38 -26.25 -9.03
N THR A 404 3.51 -25.75 -7.79
CA THR A 404 3.85 -26.54 -6.61
C THR A 404 2.75 -27.57 -6.28
N ILE A 405 1.48 -27.16 -6.29
CA ILE A 405 0.34 -28.04 -6.00
C ILE A 405 0.24 -29.15 -7.05
N ASN A 406 0.40 -28.80 -8.33
CA ASN A 406 0.33 -29.79 -9.42
C ASN A 406 1.49 -30.81 -9.37
N GLY A 407 2.69 -30.38 -8.96
CA GLY A 407 3.86 -31.25 -8.83
C GLY A 407 3.97 -32.01 -7.52
N ILE A 408 3.05 -31.79 -6.57
CA ILE A 408 3.24 -32.22 -5.17
C ILE A 408 3.25 -33.74 -4.98
N LEU A 409 2.58 -34.47 -5.88
CA LEU A 409 2.53 -35.93 -5.87
C LEU A 409 3.85 -36.59 -6.33
N GLN A 410 4.74 -35.82 -6.95
CA GLN A 410 6.03 -36.28 -7.47
C GLN A 410 7.22 -35.85 -6.61
N ILE A 411 6.98 -35.36 -5.39
CA ILE A 411 8.04 -34.86 -4.52
C ILE A 411 9.09 -35.95 -4.26
N ASN A 412 10.35 -35.62 -4.56
CA ASN A 412 11.47 -36.48 -4.27
C ASN A 412 11.69 -36.54 -2.74
N PHE A 413 11.76 -37.76 -2.21
CA PHE A 413 12.05 -38.05 -0.80
C PHE A 413 13.23 -37.25 -0.24
N ASN A 414 14.32 -37.12 -1.00
CA ASN A 414 15.53 -36.43 -0.55
C ASN A 414 15.33 -34.91 -0.43
N GLU A 415 14.32 -34.34 -1.10
CA GLU A 415 14.08 -32.91 -1.10
C GLU A 415 13.31 -32.42 0.13
N VAL A 416 12.63 -33.34 0.84
CA VAL A 416 11.82 -33.02 2.03
C VAL A 416 12.55 -33.24 3.36
N VAL A 417 13.77 -33.77 3.32
CA VAL A 417 14.62 -33.96 4.50
C VAL A 417 14.84 -32.62 5.20
N LYS A 418 14.64 -32.61 6.51
CA LYS A 418 14.87 -31.46 7.40
C LYS A 418 15.93 -31.83 8.43
N THR A 419 16.57 -30.81 8.99
CA THR A 419 17.60 -31.00 10.03
C THR A 419 17.17 -30.32 11.33
N ALA A 420 17.39 -30.98 12.46
CA ALA A 420 17.17 -30.43 13.79
C ALA A 420 18.43 -30.58 14.66
N VAL A 421 18.45 -29.89 15.79
CA VAL A 421 19.47 -30.04 16.83
C VAL A 421 18.75 -30.32 18.13
N TRP A 422 19.13 -31.39 18.81
CA TRP A 422 18.62 -31.65 20.14
C TRP A 422 19.43 -30.89 21.19
N ARG A 423 18.75 -30.13 22.06
CA ARG A 423 19.36 -29.45 23.21
C ARG A 423 18.48 -29.72 24.43
N PRO A 424 18.94 -30.52 25.42
CA PRO A 424 18.13 -30.89 26.59
C PRO A 424 17.56 -29.67 27.32
N ASN A 425 18.40 -28.63 27.48
CA ASN A 425 18.08 -27.43 28.25
C ASN A 425 17.13 -26.46 27.52
N LYS A 426 16.76 -26.72 26.26
CA LYS A 426 15.80 -25.89 25.51
C LYS A 426 14.43 -26.56 25.49
N ASN A 427 13.39 -25.80 25.84
CA ASN A 427 11.99 -26.24 25.82
C ASN A 427 11.41 -26.31 24.39
N ASN A 428 12.02 -27.12 23.51
CA ASN A 428 11.45 -27.45 22.21
C ASN A 428 10.65 -28.74 22.34
N LYS A 429 9.35 -28.61 22.69
CA LYS A 429 8.44 -29.73 22.90
C LYS A 429 8.48 -30.73 21.73
N SER A 430 8.45 -30.28 20.48
CA SER A 430 8.45 -31.18 19.32
C SER A 430 9.68 -32.07 19.27
N ILE A 431 10.88 -31.51 19.50
CA ILE A 431 12.13 -32.28 19.49
C ILE A 431 12.22 -33.16 20.75
N GLN A 432 11.82 -32.65 21.91
CA GLN A 432 11.84 -33.43 23.15
C GLN A 432 10.93 -34.67 23.06
N HIS A 433 9.71 -34.50 22.56
CA HIS A 433 8.78 -35.60 22.32
C HIS A 433 9.35 -36.61 21.30
N PHE A 434 9.92 -36.12 20.20
CA PHE A 434 10.59 -36.97 19.22
C PHE A 434 11.72 -37.80 19.86
N ILE A 435 12.64 -37.18 20.59
CA ILE A 435 13.77 -37.87 21.23
C ILE A 435 13.31 -38.86 22.30
N SER A 436 12.30 -38.50 23.11
CA SER A 436 11.70 -39.44 24.07
C SER A 436 11.20 -40.70 23.37
N ARG A 437 10.47 -40.52 22.27
CA ARG A 437 9.92 -41.62 21.49
C ARG A 437 11.01 -42.46 20.81
N MET A 438 12.11 -41.85 20.37
CA MET A 438 13.27 -42.58 19.83
C MET A 438 13.98 -43.41 20.90
N ARG A 439 14.10 -42.89 22.13
CA ARG A 439 14.65 -43.66 23.27
C ARG A 439 13.80 -44.87 23.62
N ASP A 440 12.47 -44.71 23.64
CA ASP A 440 11.56 -45.82 23.91
C ASP A 440 11.69 -46.93 22.85
N ARG A 441 11.76 -46.54 21.57
CA ARG A 441 11.96 -47.48 20.46
C ARG A 441 13.33 -48.14 20.48
N HIS A 442 14.39 -47.38 20.74
CA HIS A 442 15.75 -47.91 20.89
C HIS A 442 15.85 -48.94 22.03
N THR A 443 15.19 -48.66 23.16
CA THR A 443 15.12 -49.58 24.31
C THR A 443 14.40 -50.88 23.92
N HIS A 444 13.34 -50.78 23.14
CA HIS A 444 12.61 -51.95 22.63
C HIS A 444 13.44 -52.77 21.63
N GLU A 445 14.16 -52.12 20.70
CA GLU A 445 15.09 -52.77 19.77
C GLU A 445 16.19 -53.52 20.53
N GLY A 446 16.76 -52.90 21.57
CA GLY A 446 17.75 -53.54 22.43
C GLY A 446 17.22 -54.75 23.20
N ALA A 447 15.96 -54.70 23.67
CA ALA A 447 15.31 -55.84 24.31
C ALA A 447 15.08 -57.00 23.31
N ASN A 448 14.67 -56.69 22.08
CA ASN A 448 14.48 -57.67 21.02
C ASN A 448 15.80 -58.30 20.55
N ALA A 449 16.85 -57.49 20.40
CA ALA A 449 18.20 -57.97 20.06
C ALA A 449 18.70 -58.98 21.11
N LYS A 450 18.58 -58.66 22.40
CA LYS A 450 18.92 -59.59 23.50
C LYS A 450 18.13 -60.90 23.41
N ARG A 451 16.84 -60.85 23.08
CA ARG A 451 16.00 -62.05 22.90
C ARG A 451 16.43 -62.90 21.70
N ARG A 452 16.83 -62.29 20.57
CA ARG A 452 17.32 -63.02 19.39
C ARG A 452 18.66 -63.69 19.64
N ILE A 453 19.58 -63.00 20.30
CA ILE A 453 20.89 -63.57 20.70
C ILE A 453 20.68 -64.80 21.59
N LYS A 454 19.76 -64.75 22.57
CA LYS A 454 19.40 -65.92 23.40
C LYS A 454 18.83 -67.10 22.60
N LYS A 455 18.29 -66.85 21.40
CA LYS A 455 17.77 -67.87 20.49
C LYS A 455 18.78 -68.29 19.40
N GLY A 456 20.04 -67.83 19.48
CA GLY A 456 21.08 -68.13 18.49
C GLY A 456 20.92 -67.39 17.15
N LEU A 457 20.06 -66.37 17.09
CA LEU A 457 19.81 -65.58 15.87
C LEU A 457 20.63 -64.29 15.88
N ILE A 458 21.07 -63.87 14.69
CA ILE A 458 21.77 -62.60 14.49
C ILE A 458 20.79 -61.44 14.75
N PRO A 459 21.13 -60.46 15.62
CA PRO A 459 20.30 -59.30 15.87
C PRO A 459 20.28 -58.36 14.65
N GLU A 460 19.13 -57.72 14.42
CA GLU A 460 19.00 -56.71 13.37
C GLU A 460 19.72 -55.41 13.78
N PRO A 461 20.30 -54.67 12.81
CA PRO A 461 20.86 -53.34 13.07
C PRO A 461 19.79 -52.40 13.63
N TYR A 462 20.16 -51.58 14.60
CA TYR A 462 19.22 -50.64 15.21
C TYR A 462 18.82 -49.56 14.21
N LEU A 463 17.53 -49.20 14.22
CA LEU A 463 16.98 -48.20 13.32
C LEU A 463 16.84 -46.84 14.00
N TYR A 464 16.75 -46.82 15.33
CA TYR A 464 16.49 -45.61 16.11
C TYR A 464 17.72 -45.23 16.93
N GLU A 465 18.73 -44.66 16.29
CA GLU A 465 19.86 -44.08 17.00
C GLU A 465 19.46 -42.80 17.76
N ILE A 466 20.10 -42.55 18.91
CA ILE A 466 19.84 -41.37 19.74
C ILE A 466 20.98 -40.38 19.48
N PRO A 467 20.70 -39.19 18.94
CA PRO A 467 21.73 -38.18 18.69
C PRO A 467 22.26 -37.61 20.00
N GLU A 468 23.53 -37.22 20.02
CA GLU A 468 24.14 -36.58 21.19
C GLU A 468 23.58 -35.16 21.42
N PRO A 469 23.56 -34.65 22.67
CA PRO A 469 23.19 -33.27 22.93
C PRO A 469 24.04 -32.28 22.11
N GLY A 470 23.38 -31.48 21.27
CA GLY A 470 24.04 -30.51 20.39
C GLY A 470 24.35 -31.05 18.99
N GLU A 471 24.24 -32.36 18.77
CA GLU A 471 24.38 -32.98 17.46
C GLU A 471 23.20 -32.65 16.55
N ARG A 472 23.48 -32.57 15.25
CA ARG A 472 22.45 -32.42 14.22
C ARG A 472 21.99 -33.78 13.76
N PHE A 473 20.68 -33.94 13.66
CA PHE A 473 20.06 -35.11 13.06
C PHE A 473 19.09 -34.71 11.96
N GLU A 474 18.87 -35.63 11.02
CA GLU A 474 17.93 -35.48 9.92
C GLU A 474 16.59 -36.10 10.28
N TYR A 475 15.50 -35.54 9.77
CA TYR A 475 14.16 -36.08 9.96
C TYR A 475 13.24 -35.70 8.79
N ILE A 476 12.17 -36.47 8.65
CA ILE A 476 11.04 -36.24 7.74
C ILE A 476 9.76 -36.24 8.56
N VAL A 477 8.76 -35.47 8.12
CA VAL A 477 7.43 -35.49 8.72
C VAL A 477 6.55 -36.46 7.93
N VAL A 478 6.08 -37.52 8.60
CA VAL A 478 5.25 -38.59 8.02
C VAL A 478 3.78 -38.46 8.45
N GLU A 479 2.89 -39.09 7.70
CA GLU A 479 1.48 -39.18 8.06
C GLU A 479 1.31 -39.94 9.39
N ASN A 480 0.43 -39.42 10.24
CA ASN A 480 0.04 -40.08 11.48
C ASN A 480 -1.38 -39.66 11.82
N ASP A 481 -2.33 -40.58 11.67
CA ASP A 481 -3.75 -40.34 11.95
C ASP A 481 -4.02 -40.21 13.45
N SER A 482 -3.13 -40.74 14.30
CA SER A 482 -3.30 -40.77 15.76
C SER A 482 -2.89 -39.47 16.47
N SER A 483 -2.13 -38.57 15.83
CA SER A 483 -1.67 -37.34 16.47
C SER A 483 -1.41 -36.21 15.46
N GLN A 484 -1.88 -35.01 15.81
CA GLN A 484 -1.60 -33.77 15.06
C GLN A 484 -0.28 -33.11 15.46
N LYS A 485 0.41 -33.59 16.50
CA LYS A 485 1.66 -32.98 16.98
C LYS A 485 2.82 -33.35 16.06
N VAL A 486 3.56 -32.34 15.61
CA VAL A 486 4.68 -32.52 14.67
C VAL A 486 5.74 -33.50 15.21
N GLY A 487 6.06 -33.46 16.51
CA GLY A 487 7.04 -34.36 17.12
C GLY A 487 6.67 -35.86 17.02
N ASP A 488 5.39 -36.18 16.99
CA ASP A 488 4.89 -37.55 16.85
C ASP A 488 4.92 -38.02 15.38
N LYS A 489 4.93 -37.06 14.45
CA LYS A 489 5.05 -37.26 13.00
C LYS A 489 6.50 -37.23 12.50
N MET A 490 7.46 -36.78 13.30
CA MET A 490 8.88 -36.76 12.92
C MET A 490 9.44 -38.19 12.88
N GLU A 491 10.20 -38.53 11.84
CA GLU A 491 10.81 -39.84 11.69
C GLU A 491 12.18 -39.75 10.98
N TYR A 492 13.10 -40.68 11.28
CA TYR A 492 14.39 -40.71 10.61
C TYR A 492 14.25 -41.09 9.13
N PRO A 493 15.01 -40.46 8.20
CA PRO A 493 14.90 -40.76 6.77
C PRO A 493 15.08 -42.25 6.45
N GLU A 494 16.02 -42.93 7.10
CA GLU A 494 16.25 -44.36 6.90
C GLU A 494 15.06 -45.23 7.33
N VAL A 495 14.42 -44.87 8.44
CA VAL A 495 13.21 -45.55 8.95
C VAL A 495 12.07 -45.38 7.98
N VAL A 496 11.86 -44.17 7.45
CA VAL A 496 10.80 -43.91 6.46
C VAL A 496 11.03 -44.75 5.21
N ARG A 497 12.29 -44.87 4.74
CA ARG A 497 12.65 -45.68 3.56
C ARG A 497 12.45 -47.17 3.78
N ARG A 498 12.93 -47.72 4.91
CA ARG A 498 12.82 -49.16 5.21
C ARG A 498 11.40 -49.62 5.50
N LEU A 499 10.61 -48.79 6.20
CA LEU A 499 9.25 -49.14 6.61
C LEU A 499 8.17 -48.63 5.64
N GLY A 500 8.54 -47.99 4.54
CA GLY A 500 7.60 -47.49 3.53
C GLY A 500 6.59 -46.48 4.08
N LYS A 501 6.99 -45.64 5.05
CA LYS A 501 6.06 -44.67 5.66
C LYS A 501 5.74 -43.55 4.68
N LYS A 502 4.47 -43.15 4.64
CA LYS A 502 3.99 -42.05 3.77
C LYS A 502 4.38 -40.69 4.34
N ILE A 503 4.82 -39.79 3.46
CA ILE A 503 5.22 -38.42 3.80
C ILE A 503 3.94 -37.59 4.02
N ASP A 504 3.90 -36.74 5.05
CA ASP A 504 2.77 -35.82 5.28
C ASP A 504 2.84 -34.65 4.30
N ILE A 505 2.28 -34.84 3.11
CA ILE A 505 2.27 -33.82 2.04
C ILE A 505 1.58 -32.53 2.51
N SER A 506 0.52 -32.65 3.31
CA SER A 506 -0.24 -31.52 3.84
C SER A 506 0.63 -30.62 4.73
N TYR A 507 1.47 -31.21 5.58
CA TYR A 507 2.44 -30.48 6.39
C TYR A 507 3.39 -29.63 5.52
N TYR A 508 4.01 -30.25 4.51
CA TYR A 508 4.95 -29.54 3.64
C TYR A 508 4.24 -28.45 2.81
N LEU A 509 3.05 -28.72 2.27
CA LEU A 509 2.26 -27.73 1.56
C LEU A 509 1.92 -26.53 2.45
N LYS A 510 1.48 -26.78 3.70
CA LYS A 510 1.18 -25.71 4.66
C LYS A 510 2.40 -24.85 4.96
N THR A 511 3.60 -25.43 5.02
CA THR A 511 4.84 -24.66 5.19
C THR A 511 5.11 -23.76 3.98
N VAL A 512 4.91 -24.27 2.75
CA VAL A 512 5.08 -23.50 1.51
C VAL A 512 4.06 -22.37 1.41
N VAL A 513 2.79 -22.63 1.77
CA VAL A 513 1.75 -21.59 1.82
C VAL A 513 2.15 -20.48 2.80
N GLY A 514 2.67 -20.86 3.98
CA GLY A 514 3.20 -19.90 4.95
C GLY A 514 4.33 -19.04 4.40
N LEU A 515 5.24 -19.62 3.60
CA LEU A 515 6.29 -18.89 2.90
C LEU A 515 5.71 -17.95 1.83
N CYS A 516 4.79 -18.43 0.99
CA CYS A 516 4.15 -17.66 -0.07
C CYS A 516 3.41 -16.43 0.50
N ALA A 517 2.70 -16.61 1.61
CA ALA A 517 2.01 -15.54 2.31
C ALA A 517 2.96 -14.41 2.73
N ARG A 518 4.22 -14.71 3.08
CA ARG A 518 5.22 -13.67 3.44
C ARG A 518 5.60 -12.77 2.28
N PHE A 519 5.50 -13.25 1.04
CA PHE A 519 5.80 -12.45 -0.14
C PHE A 519 4.67 -11.51 -0.52
N ILE A 520 3.42 -11.84 -0.19
CA ILE A 520 2.23 -11.08 -0.61
C ILE A 520 1.53 -10.34 0.53
N ASN A 521 2.00 -10.48 1.78
CA ASN A 521 1.40 -9.83 2.95
C ASN A 521 1.40 -8.29 2.92
N TYR A 522 2.03 -7.68 1.92
CA TYR A 522 2.01 -6.23 1.73
C TYR A 522 0.74 -5.75 1.03
N ASP A 523 0.08 -6.63 0.27
CA ASP A 523 -1.08 -6.26 -0.52
C ASP A 523 -2.24 -5.82 0.40
N GLU A 524 -2.92 -4.75 0.02
CA GLU A 524 -4.02 -4.15 0.79
C GLU A 524 -5.15 -5.15 1.04
N ILE A 525 -5.35 -6.11 0.12
CA ILE A 525 -6.37 -7.16 0.26
C ILE A 525 -6.14 -8.06 1.49
N PHE A 526 -4.90 -8.12 2.00
CA PHE A 526 -4.54 -8.91 3.17
C PHE A 526 -4.29 -8.05 4.42
N GLN A 527 -4.37 -6.71 4.32
CA GLN A 527 -4.29 -5.85 5.49
C GLN A 527 -5.63 -5.85 6.23
N PRO A 528 -5.63 -5.94 7.57
CA PRO A 528 -6.86 -5.79 8.34
C PRO A 528 -7.47 -4.41 8.09
N SER A 529 -8.81 -4.33 8.05
CA SER A 529 -9.49 -3.03 7.91
C SER A 529 -9.08 -2.11 9.06
N SER A 530 -8.97 -0.81 8.78
CA SER A 530 -8.55 0.18 9.78
C SER A 530 -9.43 0.15 11.04
N GLU A 531 -10.70 -0.23 10.90
CA GLU A 531 -11.67 -0.39 11.99
C GLU A 531 -11.27 -1.51 12.95
N ILE A 532 -10.89 -2.69 12.44
CA ILE A 532 -10.48 -3.85 13.27
C ILE A 532 -9.16 -3.56 14.01
N VAL A 533 -8.22 -2.89 13.35
CA VAL A 533 -6.95 -2.49 13.98
C VAL A 533 -7.18 -1.47 15.11
N LEU A 534 -8.05 -0.47 14.88
CA LEU A 534 -8.42 0.51 15.90
C LEU A 534 -9.10 -0.14 17.11
N GLU A 535 -9.96 -1.13 16.89
CA GLU A 535 -10.64 -1.84 17.97
C GLU A 535 -9.68 -2.73 18.80
N ALA A 536 -8.74 -3.41 18.14
CA ALA A 536 -7.69 -4.18 18.81
C ALA A 536 -6.74 -3.30 19.64
N LEU A 537 -6.36 -2.13 19.11
CA LEU A 537 -5.52 -1.17 19.82
C LEU A 537 -6.22 -0.56 21.05
N LYS A 538 -7.53 -0.33 20.98
CA LYS A 538 -8.33 0.08 22.16
C LYS A 538 -8.31 -0.98 23.25
N LYS A 539 -8.54 -2.24 22.91
CA LYS A 539 -8.50 -3.36 23.87
C LYS A 539 -7.13 -3.54 24.53
N LEU A 540 -6.04 -3.29 23.81
CA LEU A 540 -4.67 -3.32 24.36
C LEU A 540 -4.39 -2.15 25.32
N LYS A 541 -4.95 -0.96 25.07
CA LYS A 541 -4.86 0.18 26.00
C LYS A 541 -5.66 -0.06 27.28
N ASP A 542 -6.80 -0.74 27.18
CA ASP A 542 -7.64 -1.04 28.34
C ASP A 542 -7.09 -2.20 29.20
N GLY A 543 -6.37 -3.16 28.61
CA GLY A 543 -5.73 -4.27 29.33
C GLY A 543 -4.46 -3.91 30.11
N ASN A 544 -3.84 -2.76 29.83
CA ASN A 544 -2.67 -2.24 30.58
C ASN A 544 -3.07 -1.31 31.74
N LYS A 545 -4.37 -1.19 32.04
CA LYS A 545 -4.89 -0.60 33.27
C LYS A 545 -5.31 -1.72 34.24
N VAL A 546 -4.33 -2.44 34.80
CA VAL A 546 -4.47 -3.22 36.03
C VAL A 546 -3.23 -2.98 36.87
#